data_AF-A0A1V3Q1B7-F1
#
_entry.id   AF-A0A1V3Q1B7-F1
#
_cell.length_a   1.000
_cell.length_b   1.000
_cell.length_c   1.000
_cell.angle_alpha   90.00
_cell.angle_beta   90.00
_cell.angle_gamma   90.00
#
_symmetry.space_group_name_H-M   'P 1'
#
loop_
_entity.id
_entity.type
_entity.pdbx_description
1 polymer ?
#
loop_
_entity_poly.entity_id
_entity_poly.type
_entity_poly.pdbx_seq_one_letter_code
_entity_poly.pdbx_strand_id
1 'polypeptide(L)'
;MGLHLVAAGRDVPNEINVIIEIPKDAEPVKYEVDKESGAIFVDRILSTPMRYPCNYGYVPGTLGGDGDPLDVVVILPMPLAVGSVIRCHAVGMLKMTDEAGSDEKLVVIPSPKVFPGYAHINDMKGVSPHWLERIGHFFEHYKDLEKGKWVKVDGWVGAEEARAEITAGIARYQAEHGNKA
;
A
#
# COMPACT_ATOMS: atom_id res chain seq x y z
N MET A 1 17.33 -0.41 10.54
CA MET A 1 16.25 0.42 11.11
C MET A 1 15.28 -0.49 11.84
N GLY A 2 14.61 -0.03 12.91
CA GLY A 2 13.67 -0.85 13.70
C GLY A 2 12.29 -1.03 13.08
N LEU A 3 12.20 -1.16 11.75
CA LEU A 3 10.91 -1.21 11.02
C LEU A 3 10.03 -2.39 11.48
N HIS A 4 10.63 -3.53 11.82
CA HIS A 4 9.95 -4.70 12.38
C HIS A 4 9.32 -4.45 13.77
N LEU A 5 9.69 -3.37 14.46
CA LEU A 5 9.11 -2.99 15.76
C LEU A 5 7.88 -2.06 15.61
N VAL A 6 7.57 -1.63 14.39
CA VAL A 6 6.43 -0.76 14.12
C VAL A 6 5.16 -1.60 14.13
N ALA A 7 4.24 -1.30 15.05
CA ALA A 7 2.93 -1.93 15.08
C ALA A 7 2.07 -1.53 13.87
N ALA A 8 1.11 -2.38 13.48
CA ALA A 8 0.17 -2.12 12.39
C ALA A 8 -0.59 -0.80 12.52
N GLY A 9 -0.85 -0.33 13.74
CA GLY A 9 -1.54 0.92 14.02
C GLY A 9 -1.82 1.07 15.52
N ARG A 10 -2.33 2.25 15.93
CA ARG A 10 -2.73 2.50 17.33
C ARG A 10 -4.19 2.18 17.59
N ASP A 11 -5.02 2.23 16.55
CA ASP A 11 -6.46 1.99 16.58
C ASP A 11 -6.86 1.24 15.31
N VAL A 12 -6.34 0.04 15.12
CA VAL A 12 -6.64 -0.78 13.93
C VAL A 12 -8.08 -1.31 13.97
N PRO A 13 -8.82 -1.34 12.84
CA PRO A 13 -8.41 -0.96 11.48
C PRO A 13 -8.64 0.53 11.12
N ASN A 14 -8.99 1.39 12.08
CA ASN A 14 -9.37 2.80 11.82
C ASN A 14 -8.16 3.71 11.54
N GLU A 15 -7.06 3.55 12.28
CA GLU A 15 -5.76 4.20 12.05
C GLU A 15 -4.67 3.14 11.92
N ILE A 16 -3.99 3.12 10.77
CA ILE A 16 -2.86 2.24 10.47
C ILE A 16 -1.57 3.04 10.30
N ASN A 17 -0.43 2.37 10.54
CA ASN A 17 0.88 2.84 10.15
C ASN A 17 1.22 2.28 8.76
N VAL A 18 1.82 3.10 7.91
CA VAL A 18 2.33 2.70 6.60
C VAL A 18 3.81 2.98 6.56
N ILE A 19 4.63 1.96 6.26
CA ILE A 19 6.06 2.11 6.03
C ILE A 19 6.25 2.40 4.55
N ILE A 20 6.89 3.52 4.22
CA ILE A 20 7.07 3.96 2.83
C ILE A 20 8.27 3.27 2.19
N GLU A 21 8.07 2.67 1.03
CA GLU A 21 9.12 2.04 0.23
C GLU A 21 9.46 2.88 -0.99
N ILE A 22 8.43 3.43 -1.67
CA ILE A 22 8.61 4.17 -2.92
C ILE A 22 7.92 5.53 -2.79
N PRO A 23 8.70 6.64 -2.83
CA PRO A 23 8.12 7.97 -2.81
C PRO A 23 7.33 8.26 -4.08
N LYS A 24 6.31 9.11 -3.94
CA LYS A 24 5.58 9.66 -5.08
C LYS A 24 6.55 10.29 -6.11
N ASP A 25 6.34 10.02 -7.40
CA ASP A 25 7.10 10.56 -8.53
C ASP A 25 8.62 10.26 -8.50
N ALA A 26 9.05 9.29 -7.69
CA ALA A 26 10.44 8.84 -7.64
C ALA A 26 10.91 8.25 -8.98
N GLU A 27 12.22 8.09 -9.12
CA GLU A 27 12.80 7.34 -10.23
C GLU A 27 12.23 5.91 -10.29
N PRO A 28 12.14 5.28 -11.48
CA PRO A 28 11.46 4.00 -11.72
C PRO A 28 12.22 2.80 -11.14
N VAL A 29 12.40 2.79 -9.83
CA VAL A 29 13.02 1.72 -9.05
C VAL A 29 11.98 1.21 -8.05
N LYS A 30 11.65 -0.07 -8.12
CA LYS A 30 10.88 -0.73 -7.08
C LYS A 30 11.83 -1.10 -5.95
N TYR A 31 11.60 -0.46 -4.81
CA TYR A 31 12.23 -0.81 -3.55
C TYR A 31 11.31 -1.70 -2.74
N GLU A 32 11.90 -2.51 -1.86
CA GLU A 32 11.17 -3.35 -0.92
C GLU A 32 11.95 -3.47 0.38
N VAL A 33 11.26 -3.53 1.51
CA VAL A 33 11.88 -3.85 2.80
C VAL A 33 12.17 -5.34 2.86
N ASP A 34 13.45 -5.68 3.00
CA ASP A 34 13.84 -7.05 3.34
C ASP A 34 13.39 -7.39 4.76
N LYS A 35 12.52 -8.40 4.91
CA LYS A 35 11.86 -8.76 6.17
C LYS A 35 12.87 -9.22 7.24
N GLU A 36 14.00 -9.81 6.85
CA GLU A 36 15.01 -10.34 7.77
C GLU A 36 15.91 -9.21 8.33
N SER A 37 16.51 -8.41 7.44
CA SER A 37 17.44 -7.35 7.85
C SER A 37 16.77 -6.02 8.19
N GLY A 38 15.54 -5.79 7.71
CA GLY A 38 14.85 -4.51 7.78
C GLY A 38 15.51 -3.40 6.97
N ALA A 39 16.35 -3.76 5.99
CA ALA A 39 16.96 -2.82 5.05
C ALA A 39 16.10 -2.66 3.79
N ILE A 40 16.31 -1.56 3.08
CA ILE A 40 15.64 -1.28 1.80
C ILE A 40 16.48 -1.90 0.69
N PHE A 41 15.93 -2.87 -0.02
CA PHE A 41 16.54 -3.53 -1.17
C PHE A 41 15.91 -3.03 -2.47
N VAL A 42 16.71 -3.06 -3.53
CA VAL A 42 16.20 -2.89 -4.90
C VAL A 42 15.61 -4.22 -5.32
N ASP A 43 14.29 -4.27 -5.52
CA ASP A 43 13.61 -5.44 -6.10
C ASP A 43 13.86 -5.46 -7.62
N ARG A 44 13.50 -4.37 -8.31
CA ARG A 44 13.70 -4.25 -9.75
C ARG A 44 13.69 -2.81 -10.25
N ILE A 45 14.16 -2.63 -11.48
CA ILE A 45 14.00 -1.39 -12.26
C ILE A 45 12.75 -1.56 -13.12
N LEU A 46 11.83 -0.58 -13.09
CA LEU A 46 10.65 -0.61 -13.94
C LEU A 46 11.07 -0.32 -15.38
N SER A 47 10.68 -1.19 -16.31
CA SER A 47 11.01 -1.06 -17.74
C SER A 47 10.15 -0.03 -18.47
N THR A 48 8.97 0.27 -17.93
CA THR A 48 8.06 1.30 -18.47
C THR A 48 8.49 2.70 -18.02
N PRO A 49 8.25 3.75 -18.81
CA PRO A 49 8.56 5.14 -18.43
C PRO A 49 7.49 5.68 -17.46
N MET A 50 7.16 4.92 -16.42
CA MET A 50 6.11 5.22 -15.44
C MET A 50 6.72 5.44 -14.06
N ARG A 51 6.05 6.28 -13.27
CA ARG A 51 6.41 6.57 -11.88
C ARG A 51 5.18 6.40 -11.00
N TYR A 52 5.40 5.98 -9.76
CA TYR A 52 4.30 5.80 -8.81
C TYR A 52 3.54 7.13 -8.59
N PRO A 53 2.23 7.17 -8.85
CA PRO A 53 1.44 8.40 -8.78
C PRO A 53 1.16 8.86 -7.34
N CYS A 54 1.39 7.98 -6.36
CA CYS A 54 1.24 8.19 -4.93
C CYS A 54 2.48 7.63 -4.20
N ASN A 55 2.63 7.92 -2.91
CA ASN A 55 3.62 7.19 -2.11
C ASN A 55 3.13 5.75 -1.94
N TYR A 56 4.05 4.79 -1.98
CA TYR A 56 3.76 3.37 -1.90
C TYR A 56 4.53 2.73 -0.75
N GLY A 57 3.92 1.73 -0.14
CA GLY A 57 4.53 0.93 0.91
C GLY A 57 3.53 -0.06 1.49
N TYR A 58 3.71 -0.46 2.74
CA TYR A 58 2.92 -1.54 3.34
C TYR A 58 2.51 -1.28 4.79
N VAL A 59 1.54 -2.06 5.27
CA VAL A 59 1.13 -2.09 6.68
C VAL A 59 1.92 -3.19 7.43
N PRO A 60 2.78 -2.85 8.40
CA PRO A 60 3.53 -3.85 9.15
C PRO A 60 2.61 -4.72 10.01
N GLY A 61 2.99 -5.97 10.25
CA GLY A 61 2.18 -6.90 11.07
C GLY A 61 0.88 -7.32 10.39
N THR A 62 0.86 -7.35 9.06
CA THR A 62 -0.25 -7.85 8.24
C THR A 62 0.28 -8.84 7.20
N LEU A 63 -0.60 -9.69 6.66
CA LEU A 63 -0.35 -10.53 5.49
C LEU A 63 -1.55 -10.44 4.55
N GLY A 64 -1.32 -10.24 3.25
CA GLY A 64 -2.26 -10.36 2.16
C GLY A 64 -2.55 -11.81 1.80
N GLY A 65 -3.31 -12.02 0.73
CA GLY A 65 -3.61 -13.35 0.21
C GLY A 65 -2.41 -14.06 -0.44
N ASP A 66 -1.42 -13.28 -0.86
CA ASP A 66 -0.15 -13.68 -1.48
C ASP A 66 0.96 -14.03 -0.47
N GLY A 67 0.76 -13.71 0.82
CA GLY A 67 1.75 -13.90 1.88
C GLY A 67 2.69 -12.72 2.09
N ASP A 68 2.49 -11.61 1.38
CA ASP A 68 3.20 -10.37 1.61
C ASP A 68 2.40 -9.40 2.48
N PRO A 69 3.02 -8.42 3.16
CA PRO A 69 2.27 -7.43 3.92
C PRO A 69 1.28 -6.68 3.03
N LEU A 70 0.16 -6.22 3.60
CA LEU A 70 -0.84 -5.49 2.83
C LEU A 70 -0.24 -4.21 2.22
N ASP A 71 -0.30 -4.13 0.90
CA ASP A 71 0.20 -3.01 0.12
C ASP A 71 -0.71 -1.78 0.20
N VAL A 72 -0.10 -0.61 0.12
CA VAL A 72 -0.76 0.67 0.36
C VAL A 72 -0.30 1.74 -0.62
N VAL A 73 -1.25 2.45 -1.22
CA VAL A 73 -1.04 3.75 -1.83
C VAL A 73 -1.52 4.88 -0.91
N VAL A 74 -0.59 5.77 -0.55
CA VAL A 74 -0.86 6.94 0.29
C VAL A 74 -1.07 8.17 -0.59
N ILE A 75 -2.31 8.65 -0.66
CA ILE A 75 -2.67 9.88 -1.37
C ILE A 75 -2.15 11.07 -0.55
N LEU A 76 -1.13 11.74 -1.09
CA LEU A 76 -0.53 12.94 -0.53
C LEU A 76 0.09 13.77 -1.68
N PRO A 77 0.03 15.12 -1.66
CA PRO A 77 0.61 15.93 -2.73
C PRO A 77 2.14 15.95 -2.71
N MET A 78 2.78 15.51 -1.64
CA MET A 78 4.23 15.54 -1.44
C MET A 78 4.82 14.12 -1.40
N PRO A 79 6.06 13.92 -1.90
CA PRO A 79 6.78 12.68 -1.68
C PRO A 79 7.21 12.54 -0.22
N LEU A 80 7.26 11.30 0.27
CA LEU A 80 7.76 10.95 1.60
C LEU A 80 9.16 10.33 1.52
N ALA A 81 9.86 10.28 2.65
CA ALA A 81 11.16 9.62 2.71
C ALA A 81 11.01 8.09 2.73
N VAL A 82 11.88 7.39 2.03
CA VAL A 82 11.98 5.92 2.07
C VAL A 82 12.30 5.46 3.50
N GLY A 83 11.61 4.42 3.98
CA GLY A 83 11.70 3.91 5.34
C GLY A 83 11.00 4.77 6.40
N SER A 84 10.36 5.88 6.03
CA SER A 84 9.55 6.66 6.97
C SER A 84 8.21 5.96 7.26
N VAL A 85 7.62 6.28 8.40
CA VAL A 85 6.31 5.76 8.83
C VAL A 85 5.30 6.90 8.85
N ILE A 86 4.17 6.72 8.19
CA ILE A 86 3.05 7.68 8.20
C ILE A 86 1.79 7.02 8.78
N ARG A 87 1.06 7.78 9.61
CA ARG A 87 -0.23 7.36 10.16
C ARG A 87 -1.33 7.73 9.17
N CYS A 88 -2.17 6.76 8.84
CA CYS A 88 -3.14 6.85 7.76
C CYS A 88 -4.51 6.27 8.14
N HIS A 89 -5.55 6.73 7.45
CA HIS A 89 -6.89 6.13 7.45
C HIS A 89 -7.19 5.55 6.07
N ALA A 90 -7.76 4.34 6.04
CA ALA A 90 -8.21 3.72 4.81
C ALA A 90 -9.48 4.37 4.30
N VAL A 91 -9.48 4.77 3.02
CA VAL A 91 -10.65 5.32 2.32
C VAL A 91 -11.22 4.35 1.30
N GLY A 92 -10.46 3.32 0.93
CA GLY A 92 -10.95 2.16 0.19
C GLY A 92 -9.79 1.32 -0.32
N MET A 93 -10.01 0.55 -1.37
CA MET A 93 -9.05 -0.43 -1.87
C MET A 93 -9.24 -0.65 -3.37
N LEU A 94 -8.14 -0.79 -4.09
CA LEU A 94 -8.11 -1.25 -5.48
C LEU A 94 -8.03 -2.78 -5.48
N LYS A 95 -9.03 -3.42 -6.09
CA LYS A 95 -9.00 -4.86 -6.35
C LYS A 95 -8.38 -5.09 -7.72
N MET A 96 -7.37 -5.94 -7.78
CA MET A 96 -6.72 -6.35 -9.01
C MET A 96 -6.14 -7.75 -8.85
N THR A 97 -5.90 -8.38 -10.00
CA THR A 97 -5.29 -9.70 -10.11
C THR A 97 -4.07 -9.59 -11.01
N ASP A 98 -2.99 -10.28 -10.67
CA ASP A 98 -1.77 -10.38 -11.48
C ASP A 98 -1.38 -11.83 -11.78
N GLU A 99 -0.18 -12.05 -12.33
CA GLU A 99 0.33 -13.38 -12.64
C GLU A 99 0.46 -14.34 -11.43
N ALA A 100 0.52 -13.81 -10.21
CA ALA A 100 0.71 -14.55 -8.96
C ALA A 100 -0.60 -14.74 -8.17
N GLY A 101 -1.63 -13.93 -8.43
CA GLY A 101 -2.95 -14.09 -7.82
C GLY A 101 -3.64 -12.76 -7.53
N SER A 102 -4.38 -12.71 -6.42
CA SER A 102 -5.00 -11.48 -5.92
C SER A 102 -3.92 -10.51 -5.47
N ASP A 103 -4.03 -9.25 -5.87
CA ASP A 103 -3.01 -8.22 -5.62
C ASP A 103 -3.64 -6.89 -5.15
N GLU A 104 -4.41 -6.92 -4.06
CA GLU A 104 -5.15 -5.75 -3.59
C GLU A 104 -4.23 -4.62 -3.07
N LYS A 105 -4.57 -3.37 -3.42
CA LYS A 105 -3.87 -2.18 -2.92
C LYS A 105 -4.79 -1.33 -2.07
N LEU A 106 -4.50 -1.22 -0.78
CA LEU A 106 -5.22 -0.29 0.10
C LEU A 106 -4.98 1.15 -0.35
N VAL A 107 -6.03 1.96 -0.31
CA VAL A 107 -5.99 3.38 -0.66
C VAL A 107 -6.25 4.17 0.59
N VAL A 108 -5.26 4.97 0.98
CA VAL A 108 -5.27 5.64 2.28
C VAL A 108 -4.93 7.11 2.14
N ILE A 109 -5.36 7.87 3.13
CA ILE A 109 -4.96 9.27 3.33
C ILE A 109 -4.24 9.40 4.68
N PRO A 110 -3.37 10.41 4.88
CA PRO A 110 -2.80 10.69 6.19
C PRO A 110 -3.89 10.96 7.22
N SER A 111 -3.64 10.58 8.49
CA SER A 111 -4.57 10.93 9.56
C SER A 111 -4.67 12.45 9.72
N PRO A 112 -5.82 12.99 10.18
CA PRO A 112 -6.03 14.43 10.29
C PRO A 112 -4.98 15.17 11.15
N LYS A 113 -4.36 14.45 12.10
CA LYS A 113 -3.26 14.97 12.93
C LYS A 113 -1.97 15.18 12.14
N VAL A 114 -1.73 14.39 11.09
CA VAL A 114 -0.58 14.51 10.20
C VAL A 114 -0.87 15.55 9.11
N PHE A 115 -2.02 15.45 8.46
CA PHE A 115 -2.43 16.39 7.41
C PHE A 115 -3.94 16.65 7.44
N PRO A 116 -4.40 17.79 7.99
CA PRO A 116 -5.83 18.09 8.10
C PRO A 116 -6.50 18.37 6.75
N GLY A 117 -5.73 18.63 5.69
CA GLY A 117 -6.25 18.95 4.36
C GLY A 117 -7.14 17.87 3.74
N TYR A 118 -7.01 16.61 4.18
CA TYR A 118 -7.85 15.49 3.73
C TYR A 118 -8.84 14.98 4.77
N ALA A 119 -9.01 15.68 5.90
CA ALA A 119 -9.93 15.24 6.97
C ALA A 119 -11.41 15.09 6.53
N HIS A 120 -11.79 15.66 5.38
CA HIS A 120 -13.12 15.55 4.80
C HIS A 120 -13.32 14.25 4.00
N ILE A 121 -12.24 13.54 3.65
CA ILE A 121 -12.29 12.31 2.85
C ILE A 121 -12.37 11.12 3.81
N ASN A 122 -13.49 10.38 3.78
CA ASN A 122 -13.72 9.23 4.66
C ASN A 122 -14.09 7.94 3.91
N ASP A 123 -14.21 8.05 2.58
CA ASP A 123 -14.58 6.97 1.68
C ASP A 123 -14.05 7.28 0.28
N MET A 124 -13.96 6.26 -0.57
CA MET A 124 -13.49 6.35 -1.95
C MET A 124 -14.26 7.40 -2.77
N LYS A 125 -15.54 7.63 -2.46
CA LYS A 125 -16.36 8.68 -3.08
C LYS A 125 -15.85 10.11 -2.84
N GLY A 126 -15.05 10.32 -1.79
CA GLY A 126 -14.40 11.59 -1.50
C GLY A 126 -13.07 11.79 -2.24
N VAL A 127 -12.55 10.75 -2.88
CA VAL A 127 -11.33 10.82 -3.68
C VAL A 127 -11.68 11.31 -5.09
N SER A 128 -10.86 12.20 -5.64
CA SER A 128 -11.05 12.69 -7.00
C SER A 128 -11.05 11.51 -8.00
N PRO A 129 -12.06 11.39 -8.89
CA PRO A 129 -12.10 10.34 -9.90
C PRO A 129 -10.84 10.30 -10.77
N HIS A 130 -10.29 11.47 -11.11
CA HIS A 130 -9.05 11.56 -11.88
C HIS A 130 -7.85 10.95 -11.14
N TRP A 131 -7.84 11.01 -9.80
CA TRP A 131 -6.80 10.36 -9.01
C TRP A 131 -6.92 8.84 -9.07
N LEU A 132 -8.15 8.33 -9.02
CA LEU A 132 -8.43 6.90 -9.16
C LEU A 132 -8.02 6.40 -10.55
N GLU A 133 -8.37 7.12 -11.61
CA GLU A 133 -7.93 6.81 -12.99
C GLU A 133 -6.41 6.71 -13.09
N ARG A 134 -5.68 7.66 -12.50
CA ARG A 134 -4.21 7.66 -12.52
C ARG A 134 -3.60 6.47 -11.78
N ILE A 135 -4.15 6.12 -10.62
CA ILE A 135 -3.67 4.97 -9.83
C ILE A 135 -3.98 3.67 -10.57
N GLY A 136 -5.21 3.50 -11.07
CA GLY A 136 -5.62 2.32 -11.82
C GLY A 136 -4.78 2.10 -13.07
N HIS A 137 -4.62 3.13 -13.90
CA HIS A 137 -3.78 3.08 -15.10
C HIS A 137 -2.31 2.77 -14.75
N PHE A 138 -1.79 3.27 -13.63
CA PHE A 138 -0.43 2.94 -13.22
C PHE A 138 -0.28 1.43 -12.99
N PHE A 139 -1.12 0.82 -12.15
CA PHE A 139 -1.01 -0.59 -11.84
C PHE A 139 -1.31 -1.50 -13.04
N GLU A 140 -2.25 -1.10 -13.90
CA GLU A 140 -2.58 -1.87 -15.11
C GLU A 140 -1.41 -1.95 -16.09
N HIS A 141 -0.57 -0.91 -16.17
CA HIS A 141 0.43 -0.77 -17.23
C HIS A 141 1.89 -0.82 -16.79
N TYR A 142 2.22 -0.64 -15.50
CA TYR A 142 3.62 -0.51 -15.10
C TYR A 142 4.47 -1.75 -15.40
N LYS A 143 3.85 -2.94 -15.47
CA LYS A 143 4.48 -4.22 -15.83
C LYS A 143 4.45 -4.54 -17.33
N ASP A 144 3.95 -3.68 -18.22
CA ASP A 144 3.73 -3.99 -19.66
C ASP A 144 5.00 -4.47 -20.40
N LEU A 145 6.18 -4.03 -19.96
CA LEU A 145 7.47 -4.39 -20.54
C LEU A 145 8.23 -5.46 -19.73
N GLU A 146 7.59 -6.05 -18.71
CA GLU A 146 8.13 -7.17 -17.93
C GLU A 146 7.58 -8.49 -18.51
N LYS A 147 8.44 -9.28 -19.17
CA LYS A 147 8.02 -10.51 -19.87
C LYS A 147 7.33 -11.49 -18.91
N GLY A 148 6.11 -11.89 -19.27
CA GLY A 148 5.33 -12.88 -18.53
C GLY A 148 4.54 -12.32 -17.35
N LYS A 149 4.60 -11.01 -17.10
CA LYS A 149 3.80 -10.34 -16.07
C LYS A 149 2.64 -9.58 -16.68
N TRP A 150 1.56 -9.44 -15.92
CA TRP A 150 0.36 -8.72 -16.33
C TRP A 150 -0.41 -8.28 -15.09
N VAL A 151 -1.24 -7.26 -15.23
CA VAL A 151 -2.17 -6.85 -14.18
C VAL A 151 -3.53 -6.65 -14.82
N LYS A 152 -4.58 -7.05 -14.10
CA LYS A 152 -5.97 -6.74 -14.44
C LYS A 152 -6.63 -6.06 -13.26
N VAL A 153 -7.14 -4.85 -13.48
CA VAL A 153 -7.93 -4.11 -12.49
C VAL A 153 -9.36 -4.66 -12.48
N ASP A 154 -9.81 -5.10 -11.31
CA ASP A 154 -11.17 -5.63 -11.11
C ASP A 154 -12.14 -4.55 -10.60
N GLY A 155 -11.63 -3.51 -9.93
CA GLY A 155 -12.40 -2.32 -9.57
C GLY A 155 -12.03 -1.71 -8.22
N TRP A 156 -12.81 -0.72 -7.79
CA TRP A 156 -12.62 0.00 -6.53
C TRP A 156 -13.67 -0.41 -5.51
N VAL A 157 -13.26 -0.54 -4.24
CA VAL A 157 -14.16 -0.74 -3.11
C VAL A 157 -13.97 0.33 -2.05
N GLY A 158 -15.01 0.54 -1.22
CA GLY A 158 -15.06 1.62 -0.22
C GLY A 158 -14.28 1.32 1.05
N ALA A 159 -14.33 2.27 1.99
CA ALA A 159 -13.54 2.21 3.22
C ALA A 159 -13.90 1.02 4.13
N GLU A 160 -15.13 0.53 4.07
CA GLU A 160 -15.57 -0.63 4.85
C GLU A 160 -14.79 -1.90 4.46
N GLU A 161 -14.77 -2.24 3.17
CA GLU A 161 -14.06 -3.42 2.67
C GLU A 161 -12.55 -3.31 2.92
N ALA A 162 -11.98 -2.11 2.77
CA ALA A 162 -10.57 -1.87 3.09
C ALA A 162 -10.25 -2.14 4.57
N ARG A 163 -11.12 -1.70 5.49
CA ARG A 163 -10.96 -1.99 6.93
C ARG A 163 -11.14 -3.46 7.26
N ALA A 164 -12.04 -4.15 6.56
CA ALA A 164 -12.22 -5.59 6.68
C ALA A 164 -10.94 -6.33 6.25
N GLU A 165 -10.32 -5.91 5.14
CA GLU A 165 -9.08 -6.49 4.65
C GLU A 165 -7.91 -6.26 5.61
N ILE A 166 -7.76 -5.05 6.17
CA ILE A 166 -6.76 -4.77 7.22
C ILE A 166 -6.93 -5.72 8.42
N THR A 167 -8.17 -5.91 8.88
CA THR A 167 -8.47 -6.81 10.00
C THR A 167 -8.12 -8.25 9.67
N ALA A 168 -8.49 -8.71 8.47
CA ALA A 168 -8.18 -10.05 7.99
C ALA A 168 -6.66 -10.26 7.87
N GLY A 169 -5.93 -9.27 7.36
CA GLY A 169 -4.48 -9.36 7.21
C GLY A 169 -3.73 -9.40 8.54
N ILE A 170 -4.19 -8.66 9.55
CA ILE A 170 -3.67 -8.78 10.92
C ILE A 170 -3.92 -10.19 11.47
N ALA A 171 -5.12 -10.73 11.29
CA ALA A 171 -5.46 -12.07 11.77
C ALA A 171 -4.60 -13.14 11.08
N ARG A 172 -4.35 -13.03 9.77
CA ARG A 172 -3.43 -13.92 9.03
C ARG A 172 -2.01 -13.84 9.57
N TYR A 173 -1.48 -12.64 9.76
CA TYR A 173 -0.16 -12.43 10.34
C TYR A 173 -0.02 -13.08 11.73
N GLN A 174 -1.01 -12.89 12.59
CA GLN A 174 -1.05 -13.48 13.93
C GLN A 174 -1.15 -15.02 13.90
N ALA A 175 -1.91 -15.61 12.98
CA ALA A 175 -2.01 -17.06 12.88
C ALA A 175 -0.67 -17.71 12.48
N GLU A 176 0.09 -17.05 11.61
CA GLU A 176 1.39 -17.54 11.14
C GLU A 176 2.53 -17.27 12.12
N HIS A 177 2.53 -16.12 12.79
CA HIS A 177 3.64 -15.67 13.64
C HIS A 177 3.36 -15.80 15.15
N GLY A 178 2.10 -15.85 15.57
CA GLY A 178 1.70 -16.04 16.97
C GLY A 178 1.82 -17.48 17.46
N ASN A 179 1.93 -18.47 16.56
CA ASN A 179 2.19 -19.87 16.89
C ASN A 179 3.68 -20.21 17.04
N LYS A 180 4.59 -19.22 17.01
CA LYS A 180 6.05 -19.40 17.20
C LYS A 180 6.50 -19.11 18.64
N ALA A 181 5.64 -19.34 19.63
CA ALA A 181 5.95 -19.25 21.06
C ALA A 181 6.20 -20.62 21.67
#